data_AF-A0A7Y2E7P4-F1
#
_entry.id   AF-A0A7Y2E7P4-F1
#
_cell.length_a   1.000
_cell.length_b   1.000
_cell.length_c   1.000
_cell.angle_alpha   90.00
_cell.angle_beta   90.00
_cell.angle_gamma   90.00
#
_symmetry.space_group_name_H-M   'P 1'
#
loop_
_entity.id
_entity.type
_entity.pdbx_description
1 polymer ?
#
loop_
_entity_poly.entity_id
_entity_poly.type
_entity_poly.pdbx_seq_one_letter_code
_entity_poly.pdbx_strand_id
1 'polypeptide(L)'
;MIQRLTLLLAALLLFFPANSSANLPNPNLSQVPMVLTATPDGSFGTTLTINGPLGPVSGASVVLQWTPDALDRFCICQAQPTPSISGLTDSSGEVTFFVRGGGCTDPARIGNMWPVTVFANGILMAQMAVNSPDAVDANGNLPTDGGGYGGWVDWDPAGECTVSLADAVFHTLPIANGLVELCSNFTAPFDDNVSLGDAV
;
A
#
# COMPACT_ATOMS: atom_id res chain seq x y z
N MET A 1 -33.15 75.14 8.12
CA MET A 1 -33.85 74.01 8.79
C MET A 1 -33.27 72.73 8.20
N ILE A 2 -32.16 72.20 8.73
CA ILE A 2 -32.06 71.34 9.93
C ILE A 2 -33.03 70.14 9.83
N GLN A 3 -32.54 68.93 9.50
CA GLN A 3 -32.52 67.75 10.41
C GLN A 3 -32.03 66.45 9.72
N ARG A 4 -30.87 65.96 10.17
CA ARG A 4 -30.53 64.57 10.59
C ARG A 4 -31.18 63.36 9.87
N LEU A 5 -30.35 62.47 9.31
CA LEU A 5 -30.45 61.01 9.53
C LEU A 5 -29.12 60.29 9.15
N THR A 6 -28.18 60.12 10.08
CA THR A 6 -27.96 58.93 10.95
C THR A 6 -27.30 57.73 10.25
N LEU A 7 -26.04 57.49 10.64
CA LEU A 7 -25.23 56.26 10.55
C LEU A 7 -25.99 54.96 10.26
N LEU A 8 -25.59 54.27 9.19
CA LEU A 8 -25.51 52.81 9.17
C LEU A 8 -24.14 52.40 8.62
N LEU A 9 -23.13 52.54 9.46
CA LEU A 9 -21.87 51.81 9.34
C LEU A 9 -22.19 50.37 9.78
N ALA A 10 -22.85 49.61 8.90
CA ALA A 10 -23.08 48.19 9.12
C ALA A 10 -21.72 47.50 9.05
N ALA A 11 -21.19 47.20 10.22
CA ALA A 11 -20.04 46.35 10.44
C ALA A 11 -20.32 44.98 9.78
N LEU A 12 -19.95 44.87 8.51
CA LEU A 12 -19.72 43.59 7.86
C LEU A 12 -18.40 43.07 8.43
N LEU A 13 -18.45 42.68 9.70
CA LEU A 13 -17.49 41.76 10.30
C LEU A 13 -17.62 40.48 9.49
N LEU A 14 -16.78 40.40 8.45
CA LEU A 14 -16.42 39.16 7.79
C LEU A 14 -15.97 38.22 8.91
N PHE A 15 -16.88 37.36 9.34
CA PHE A 15 -16.54 36.10 9.98
C PHE A 15 -15.76 35.31 8.93
N PHE A 16 -14.46 35.59 8.81
CA PHE A 16 -13.55 34.58 8.34
C PHE A 16 -13.68 33.45 9.36
N PRO A 17 -14.16 32.24 8.98
CA PRO A 17 -13.99 31.10 9.86
C PRO A 17 -12.50 31.07 10.18
N ALA A 18 -12.18 31.18 11.47
CA ALA A 18 -10.82 30.93 11.92
C ALA A 18 -10.42 29.61 11.30
N ASN A 19 -9.37 29.63 10.46
CA ASN A 19 -8.82 28.40 9.92
C ASN A 19 -8.47 27.56 11.15
N SER A 20 -9.31 26.57 11.45
CA SER A 20 -8.92 25.49 12.34
C SER A 20 -7.60 25.01 11.78
N SER A 21 -6.53 25.04 12.57
CA SER A 21 -5.26 24.43 12.18
C SER A 21 -5.60 23.02 11.73
N ALA A 22 -5.63 22.79 10.41
CA ALA A 22 -6.02 21.50 9.88
C ALA A 22 -5.02 20.50 10.46
N ASN A 23 -5.52 19.43 11.08
CA ASN A 23 -4.65 18.37 11.54
C ASN A 23 -4.08 17.67 10.30
N LEU A 24 -2.99 18.20 9.76
CA LEU A 24 -2.39 17.72 8.52
C LEU A 24 -1.61 16.43 8.77
N PRO A 25 -1.67 15.46 7.85
CA PRO A 25 -0.82 14.27 7.92
C PRO A 25 0.65 14.63 8.09
N ASN A 26 1.33 13.95 9.02
CA ASN A 26 2.74 14.12 9.29
C ASN A 26 3.45 12.74 9.23
N PRO A 27 4.39 12.55 8.30
CA PRO A 27 5.11 11.28 8.15
C PRO A 27 5.82 10.82 9.43
N ASN A 28 6.38 11.75 10.22
CA ASN A 28 7.14 11.43 11.43
C ASN A 28 6.26 11.03 12.62
N LEU A 29 4.94 11.26 12.54
CA LEU A 29 3.98 10.93 13.59
C LEU A 29 3.08 9.75 13.19
N SER A 30 3.07 9.40 11.92
CA SER A 30 2.23 8.34 11.36
C SER A 30 2.94 7.00 11.45
N GLN A 31 2.15 5.92 11.44
CA GLN A 31 2.64 4.55 11.41
C GLN A 31 2.26 3.94 10.07
N VAL A 32 3.23 3.88 9.17
CA VAL A 32 3.08 3.23 7.87
C VAL A 32 4.06 2.07 7.82
N PRO A 33 3.60 0.81 7.69
CA PRO A 33 4.48 -0.34 7.56
C PRO A 33 5.46 -0.17 6.39
N MET A 34 6.67 -0.73 6.52
CA MET A 34 7.64 -0.74 5.42
C MET A 34 7.26 -1.71 4.29
N VAL A 35 6.30 -2.60 4.55
CA VAL A 35 5.91 -3.68 3.66
C VAL A 35 4.39 -3.68 3.52
N LEU A 36 3.92 -3.63 2.27
CA LEU A 36 2.54 -3.91 1.91
C LEU A 36 2.38 -5.40 1.73
N THR A 37 1.40 -5.99 2.42
CA THR A 37 1.02 -7.39 2.18
C THR A 37 -0.07 -7.43 1.12
N ALA A 38 0.14 -8.26 0.10
CA ALA A 38 -0.87 -8.58 -0.90
C ALA A 38 -1.07 -10.09 -0.98
N THR A 39 -2.28 -10.51 -1.34
CA THR A 39 -2.64 -11.91 -1.53
C THR A 39 -3.62 -12.05 -2.68
N PRO A 40 -3.68 -13.20 -3.38
CA PRO A 40 -4.55 -13.34 -4.54
C PRO A 40 -6.03 -13.02 -4.24
N ASP A 41 -6.53 -13.41 -3.07
CA ASP A 41 -7.91 -13.17 -2.65
C ASP A 41 -8.11 -11.83 -1.89
N GLY A 42 -7.01 -11.19 -1.47
CA GLY A 42 -7.02 -9.99 -0.65
C GLY A 42 -7.56 -10.24 0.75
N SER A 43 -7.40 -11.45 1.29
CA SER A 43 -7.83 -11.80 2.64
C SER A 43 -7.05 -11.06 3.73
N PHE A 44 -5.84 -10.59 3.42
CA PHE A 44 -4.99 -9.86 4.36
C PHE A 44 -4.98 -8.36 4.08
N GLY A 45 -5.22 -7.60 5.15
CA GLY A 45 -5.22 -6.15 5.14
C GLY A 45 -3.91 -5.58 5.67
N THR A 46 -3.36 -4.58 5.00
CA THR A 46 -2.29 -3.74 5.55
C THR A 46 -2.91 -2.47 6.12
N THR A 47 -2.79 -2.28 7.43
CA THR A 47 -3.32 -1.09 8.13
C THR A 47 -2.24 0.00 8.23
N LEU A 48 -2.64 1.24 7.92
CA LEU A 48 -1.84 2.44 8.09
C LEU A 48 -2.54 3.36 9.09
N THR A 49 -1.77 3.98 9.98
CA THR A 49 -2.27 4.99 10.92
C THR A 49 -1.71 6.36 10.54
N ILE A 50 -2.59 7.29 10.18
CA ILE A 50 -2.23 8.65 9.77
C ILE A 50 -2.47 9.61 10.92
N ASN A 51 -1.38 10.19 11.42
CA ASN A 51 -1.40 11.18 12.49
C ASN A 51 -0.87 12.52 12.01
N GLY A 52 -1.40 13.58 12.59
CA GLY A 52 -0.87 14.93 12.51
C GLY A 52 -0.46 15.44 13.89
N PRO A 53 -0.02 16.70 14.00
CA PRO A 53 0.42 17.28 15.27
C PRO A 53 -0.67 17.34 16.36
N LEU A 54 -1.94 17.23 15.98
CA LEU A 54 -3.09 17.29 16.91
C LEU A 54 -3.70 15.91 17.20
N GLY A 55 -3.04 14.81 16.79
CA GLY A 55 -3.52 13.44 16.96
C GLY A 55 -3.93 12.78 15.64
N PRO A 56 -4.80 11.76 15.66
CA PRO A 56 -5.26 11.09 14.46
C PRO A 56 -5.93 12.02 13.44
N VAL A 57 -5.64 11.82 12.16
CA VAL A 57 -6.27 12.57 11.07
C VAL A 57 -7.44 11.75 10.54
N SER A 58 -8.67 12.13 10.91
CA SER A 58 -9.87 11.48 10.38
C SER A 58 -10.25 12.01 8.99
N GLY A 59 -10.70 11.11 8.10
CA GLY A 59 -11.09 11.45 6.73
C GLY A 59 -9.92 11.85 5.83
N ALA A 60 -8.69 11.49 6.18
CA ALA A 60 -7.53 11.66 5.31
C ALA A 60 -7.67 10.77 4.08
N SER A 61 -7.50 11.35 2.89
CA SER A 61 -7.43 10.61 1.63
C SER A 61 -6.06 9.96 1.50
N VAL A 62 -5.99 8.67 1.74
CA VAL A 62 -4.77 7.86 1.61
C VAL A 62 -4.76 7.17 0.26
N VAL A 63 -3.62 7.24 -0.43
CA VAL A 63 -3.43 6.68 -1.76
C VAL A 63 -2.15 5.83 -1.75
N LEU A 64 -2.30 4.55 -2.10
CA LEU A 64 -1.20 3.69 -2.50
C LEU A 64 -0.99 3.87 -4.00
N GLN A 65 0.20 4.32 -4.39
CA GLN A 65 0.55 4.54 -5.79
C GLN A 65 1.68 3.59 -6.19
N TRP A 66 1.43 2.77 -7.20
CA TRP A 66 2.40 1.83 -7.76
C TRP A 66 3.32 2.54 -8.75
N THR A 67 4.59 2.14 -8.78
CA THR A 67 5.51 2.54 -9.86
C THR A 67 5.23 1.71 -11.11
N PRO A 68 5.48 2.25 -12.32
CA PRO A 68 5.37 1.47 -13.55
C PRO A 68 6.19 0.18 -13.51
N ASP A 69 7.45 0.24 -13.04
CA ASP A 69 8.33 -0.92 -12.94
C ASP A 69 7.81 -1.99 -11.96
N ALA A 70 7.04 -1.59 -10.94
CA ALA A 70 6.41 -2.53 -10.04
C ALA A 70 5.19 -3.20 -10.71
N LEU A 71 4.43 -2.48 -11.52
CA LEU A 71 3.30 -3.06 -12.26
C LEU A 71 3.74 -4.09 -13.31
N ASP A 72 4.97 -4.00 -13.80
CA ASP A 72 5.56 -5.03 -14.68
C ASP A 72 5.99 -6.30 -13.92
N ARG A 73 6.02 -6.26 -12.57
CA ARG A 73 6.54 -7.34 -11.71
C ARG A 73 5.55 -7.80 -10.64
N PHE A 74 4.43 -7.10 -10.52
CA PHE A 74 3.38 -7.34 -9.56
C PHE A 74 2.07 -7.46 -10.32
N CYS A 75 1.47 -8.63 -10.26
CA CYS A 75 0.16 -8.89 -10.82
C CYS A 75 -0.87 -8.27 -9.89
N ILE A 76 -1.60 -7.27 -10.38
CA ILE A 76 -2.80 -6.76 -9.70
C ILE A 76 -4.01 -7.46 -10.33
N CYS A 77 -4.87 -8.04 -9.50
CA CYS A 77 -6.10 -8.69 -9.98
C CYS A 77 -6.99 -7.67 -10.71
N GLN A 78 -7.63 -8.06 -11.82
CA GLN A 78 -8.40 -7.17 -12.71
C GLN A 78 -9.48 -6.31 -12.00
N ALA A 79 -10.00 -6.75 -10.86
CA ALA A 79 -11.02 -6.01 -10.10
C ALA A 79 -10.45 -4.88 -9.22
N GLN A 80 -9.12 -4.74 -9.10
CA GLN A 80 -8.51 -3.69 -8.30
C GLN A 80 -8.14 -2.45 -9.13
N PRO A 81 -8.37 -1.24 -8.59
CA PRO A 81 -7.92 -0.01 -9.22
C PRO A 81 -6.40 0.05 -9.38
N THR A 82 -5.95 0.38 -10.60
CA THR A 82 -4.54 0.61 -10.95
C THR A 82 -4.42 1.91 -11.76
N PRO A 83 -3.32 2.67 -11.64
CA PRO A 83 -2.07 2.38 -10.90
C PRO A 83 -2.14 2.77 -9.40
N SER A 84 -3.33 3.08 -8.86
CA SER A 84 -3.47 3.52 -7.48
C SER A 84 -4.72 2.98 -6.80
N ILE A 85 -4.59 2.62 -5.52
CA ILE A 85 -5.68 2.23 -4.64
C ILE A 85 -5.84 3.30 -3.57
N SER A 86 -7.06 3.75 -3.30
CA SER A 86 -7.32 4.81 -2.31
C SER A 86 -8.32 4.38 -1.23
N GLY A 87 -8.21 5.03 -0.07
CA GLY A 87 -9.07 4.83 1.08
C GLY A 87 -9.14 6.09 1.94
N LEU A 88 -10.13 6.14 2.83
CA LEU A 88 -10.28 7.21 3.80
C LEU A 88 -9.97 6.68 5.20
N THR A 89 -9.26 7.45 6.00
CA THR A 89 -9.04 7.11 7.41
C THR A 89 -10.30 7.29 8.25
N ASP A 90 -10.47 6.43 9.25
CA ASP A 90 -11.56 6.48 10.21
C ASP A 90 -11.33 7.54 11.32
N SER A 91 -12.10 7.50 12.41
CA SER A 91 -11.92 8.43 13.55
C SER A 91 -10.62 8.22 14.33
N SER A 92 -10.01 7.04 14.22
CA SER A 92 -8.74 6.67 14.82
C SER A 92 -7.56 6.98 13.89
N GLY A 93 -7.82 7.55 12.71
CA GLY A 93 -6.80 7.86 11.71
C GLY A 93 -6.33 6.61 10.95
N GLU A 94 -7.06 5.50 11.03
CA GLU A 94 -6.66 4.23 10.45
C GLU A 94 -7.33 3.98 9.10
N VAL A 95 -6.58 3.38 8.17
CA VAL A 95 -7.10 2.86 6.89
C VAL A 95 -6.45 1.51 6.62
N THR A 96 -7.25 0.54 6.17
CA THR A 96 -6.78 -0.81 5.84
C THR A 96 -6.96 -1.07 4.35
N PHE A 97 -5.89 -1.49 3.68
CA PHE A 97 -5.91 -1.89 2.27
C PHE A 97 -5.83 -3.39 2.14
N PHE A 98 -6.82 -3.97 1.46
CA PHE A 98 -6.88 -5.38 1.10
C PHE A 98 -6.45 -5.52 -0.36
N VAL A 99 -5.15 -5.75 -0.60
CA VAL A 99 -4.57 -5.77 -1.95
C VAL A 99 -4.66 -7.17 -2.52
N ARG A 100 -5.29 -7.27 -3.71
CA ARG A 100 -5.51 -8.49 -4.47
C ARG A 100 -4.49 -8.60 -5.58
N GLY A 101 -3.49 -9.46 -5.39
CA GLY A 101 -2.41 -9.58 -6.33
C GLY A 101 -1.39 -10.64 -5.96
N GLY A 102 -0.34 -10.72 -6.77
CA GLY A 102 0.71 -11.73 -6.70
C GLY A 102 2.00 -11.24 -7.35
N GLY A 103 3.15 -11.80 -6.93
CA GLY A 103 4.48 -11.37 -7.34
C GLY A 103 5.14 -10.58 -6.21
N CYS A 104 6.32 -11.00 -5.77
CA CYS A 104 7.02 -10.26 -4.72
C CYS A 104 7.96 -9.19 -5.30
N THR A 105 7.91 -7.98 -4.75
CA THR A 105 8.74 -6.86 -5.22
C THR A 105 9.58 -6.33 -4.06
N ASP A 106 10.68 -7.02 -3.78
CA ASP A 106 11.74 -6.55 -2.87
C ASP A 106 12.57 -5.46 -3.57
N PRO A 107 12.66 -4.23 -3.01
CA PRO A 107 13.51 -3.17 -3.52
C PRO A 107 14.93 -3.62 -3.85
N ALA A 108 15.56 -4.46 -3.02
CA ALA A 108 16.92 -4.94 -3.26
C ALA A 108 17.02 -5.83 -4.51
N ARG A 109 15.95 -6.55 -4.86
CA ARG A 109 15.87 -7.45 -6.02
C ARG A 109 15.38 -6.76 -7.30
N ILE A 110 14.62 -5.66 -7.16
CA ILE A 110 14.08 -4.91 -8.31
C ILE A 110 14.87 -3.63 -8.63
N GLY A 111 16.05 -3.43 -8.06
CA GLY A 111 16.93 -2.33 -8.45
C GLY A 111 16.99 -1.13 -7.54
N ASN A 112 16.78 -1.33 -6.25
CA ASN A 112 16.64 -0.30 -5.21
C ASN A 112 15.48 0.67 -5.48
N MET A 113 14.44 0.20 -6.17
CA MET A 113 13.22 0.96 -6.42
C MET A 113 12.16 0.56 -5.40
N TRP A 114 11.40 1.54 -4.90
CA TRP A 114 10.27 1.26 -4.04
C TRP A 114 9.01 1.05 -4.88
N PRO A 115 8.37 -0.12 -4.79
CA PRO A 115 7.26 -0.47 -5.66
C PRO A 115 5.99 0.34 -5.38
N VAL A 116 5.77 0.72 -4.11
CA VAL A 116 4.59 1.48 -3.70
C VAL A 116 5.00 2.74 -2.93
N THR A 117 4.38 3.85 -3.29
CA THR A 117 4.48 5.12 -2.57
C THR A 117 3.15 5.44 -1.90
N VAL A 118 3.19 5.84 -0.64
CA VAL A 118 2.00 6.18 0.16
C VAL A 118 1.87 7.68 0.25
N PHE A 119 0.71 8.21 -0.13
CA PHE A 119 0.34 9.61 0.07
C PHE A 119 -0.87 9.72 1.01
N ALA A 120 -0.88 10.72 1.89
CA ALA A 120 -2.07 11.11 2.64
C ALA A 120 -2.35 12.61 2.39
N ASN A 121 -3.51 12.94 1.82
CA ASN A 121 -3.86 14.29 1.36
C ASN A 121 -2.78 14.91 0.46
N GLY A 122 -2.12 14.10 -0.38
CA GLY A 122 -1.04 14.52 -1.27
C GLY A 122 0.34 14.68 -0.60
N ILE A 123 0.46 14.43 0.71
CA ILE A 123 1.74 14.42 1.43
C ILE A 123 2.35 13.03 1.35
N LEU A 124 3.61 12.93 0.94
CA LEU A 124 4.37 11.68 0.94
C LEU A 124 4.54 11.18 2.38
N MET A 125 3.98 10.01 2.68
CA MET A 125 4.03 9.40 4.01
C MET A 125 5.15 8.39 4.12
N ALA A 126 5.26 7.48 3.14
CA ALA A 126 6.27 6.43 3.13
C ALA A 126 6.42 5.84 1.73
N GLN A 127 7.44 5.01 1.60
CA GLN A 127 7.63 4.10 0.48
C GLN A 127 7.68 2.67 1.04
N MET A 128 7.06 1.74 0.35
CA MET A 128 6.87 0.37 0.83
C MET A 128 7.37 -0.63 -0.20
N ALA A 129 7.95 -1.72 0.28
CA ALA A 129 8.07 -2.95 -0.48
C ALA A 129 6.69 -3.63 -0.60
N VAL A 130 6.58 -4.63 -1.48
CA VAL A 130 5.40 -5.50 -1.52
C VAL A 130 5.83 -6.92 -1.27
N ASN A 131 5.15 -7.54 -0.33
CA ASN A 131 5.31 -8.93 0.03
C ASN A 131 4.02 -9.67 -0.30
N SER A 132 4.15 -10.66 -1.16
CA SER A 132 3.05 -11.41 -1.73
C SER A 132 3.58 -12.79 -2.15
N PRO A 133 2.72 -13.82 -2.15
CA PRO A 133 2.98 -15.05 -2.91
C PRO A 133 3.42 -14.73 -4.34
N ASP A 134 4.33 -15.52 -4.90
CA ASP A 134 4.77 -15.30 -6.27
C ASP A 134 3.66 -15.69 -7.27
N ALA A 135 3.44 -14.83 -8.27
CA ALA A 135 2.46 -15.09 -9.31
C ALA A 135 3.16 -15.61 -10.55
N VAL A 136 2.66 -16.71 -11.10
CA VAL A 136 3.10 -17.22 -12.40
C VAL A 136 2.19 -16.74 -13.51
N ASP A 137 2.74 -16.57 -14.71
CA ASP A 137 1.95 -16.41 -15.93
C ASP A 137 1.25 -17.73 -16.33
N ALA A 138 0.48 -17.68 -17.42
CA ALA A 138 -0.22 -18.86 -17.96
C ALA A 138 0.71 -20.03 -18.37
N ASN A 139 2.01 -19.77 -18.49
CA ASN A 139 3.03 -20.76 -18.85
C ASN A 139 3.82 -21.26 -17.63
N GLY A 140 3.54 -20.75 -16.43
CA GLY A 140 4.26 -21.09 -15.21
C GLY A 140 5.53 -20.27 -14.98
N ASN A 141 5.76 -19.19 -15.73
CA ASN A 141 6.94 -18.34 -15.56
C ASN A 141 6.69 -17.28 -14.48
N LEU A 142 7.72 -17.00 -13.69
CA LEU A 142 7.78 -15.88 -12.76
C LEU A 142 8.21 -14.58 -13.47
N PRO A 143 7.87 -13.40 -12.92
CA PRO A 143 8.41 -12.12 -13.39
C PRO A 143 9.96 -12.09 -13.38
N THR A 144 10.59 -12.94 -12.55
CA THR A 144 12.04 -13.02 -12.36
C THR A 144 12.73 -14.16 -13.11
N ASP A 145 12.00 -15.03 -13.81
CA ASP A 145 12.58 -16.18 -14.53
C ASP A 145 13.45 -15.77 -15.73
N GLY A 146 13.27 -14.52 -16.17
CA GLY A 146 14.18 -13.82 -17.04
C GLY A 146 15.48 -13.46 -16.30
N GLY A 147 16.44 -14.38 -16.31
CA GLY A 147 17.67 -14.34 -15.53
C GLY A 147 18.30 -12.95 -15.38
N GLY A 148 18.13 -12.36 -14.20
CA GLY A 148 18.86 -11.18 -13.76
C GLY A 148 18.58 -9.89 -14.53
N TYR A 149 19.04 -8.79 -13.95
CA TYR A 149 18.85 -7.41 -14.39
C TYR A 149 18.93 -7.24 -15.93
N GLY A 150 17.76 -7.09 -16.59
CA GLY A 150 17.68 -6.78 -18.02
C GLY A 150 17.38 -7.96 -18.96
N GLY A 151 17.23 -9.19 -18.45
CA GLY A 151 16.93 -10.38 -19.25
C GLY A 151 15.47 -10.81 -19.19
N TRP A 152 14.51 -9.92 -19.42
CA TRP A 152 13.08 -10.14 -19.13
C TRP A 152 12.42 -11.19 -20.04
N VAL A 153 11.66 -12.11 -19.44
CA VAL A 153 10.60 -12.85 -20.13
C VAL A 153 9.39 -11.92 -20.20
N ASP A 154 8.67 -11.89 -21.32
CA ASP A 154 7.36 -11.21 -21.40
C ASP A 154 6.41 -11.92 -20.43
N TRP A 155 6.40 -11.47 -19.17
CA TRP A 155 5.53 -11.98 -18.12
C TRP A 155 4.17 -11.28 -18.22
N ASP A 156 3.17 -12.02 -18.69
CA ASP A 156 1.78 -11.56 -18.79
C ASP A 156 0.87 -12.56 -18.06
N PRO A 157 0.46 -12.28 -16.81
CA PRO A 157 -0.47 -13.13 -16.08
C PRO A 157 -1.91 -13.09 -16.62
N ALA A 158 -2.16 -12.41 -17.75
CA ALA A 158 -3.47 -12.30 -18.40
C ALA A 158 -4.60 -11.79 -17.48
N GLY A 159 -4.23 -11.12 -16.38
CA GLY A 159 -5.13 -10.61 -15.35
C GLY A 159 -5.65 -11.64 -14.34
N GLU A 160 -5.18 -12.89 -14.37
CA GLU A 160 -5.42 -13.89 -13.34
C GLU A 160 -4.12 -14.15 -12.58
N CYS A 161 -3.99 -13.58 -11.38
CA CYS A 161 -2.85 -13.85 -10.51
C CYS A 161 -3.04 -15.22 -9.85
N THR A 162 -2.54 -16.28 -10.47
CA THR A 162 -2.58 -17.63 -9.89
C THR A 162 -1.30 -17.92 -9.12
N VAL A 163 -1.46 -18.41 -7.89
CA VAL A 163 -0.36 -19.00 -7.10
C VAL A 163 -0.26 -20.48 -7.44
N SER A 164 0.96 -20.99 -7.63
CA SER A 164 1.18 -22.40 -7.97
C SER A 164 1.76 -23.17 -6.77
N LEU A 165 1.69 -24.50 -6.80
CA LEU A 165 2.31 -25.35 -5.77
C LEU A 165 3.85 -25.18 -5.70
N ALA A 166 4.47 -24.70 -6.78
CA ALA A 166 5.90 -24.38 -6.81
C ALA A 166 6.24 -23.19 -5.90
N ASP A 167 5.30 -22.26 -5.71
CA ASP A 167 5.43 -21.09 -4.84
C ASP A 167 5.53 -21.50 -3.35
N ALA A 168 4.69 -22.46 -2.93
CA ALA A 168 4.77 -23.05 -1.60
C ALA A 168 6.14 -23.69 -1.33
N VAL A 169 6.75 -24.35 -2.33
CA VAL A 169 8.08 -24.99 -2.22
C VAL A 169 9.20 -23.95 -2.11
N PHE A 170 9.12 -22.84 -2.85
CA PHE A 170 10.13 -21.78 -2.82
C PHE A 170 10.22 -21.11 -1.43
N HIS A 171 9.08 -20.86 -0.80
CA HIS A 171 9.02 -20.27 0.54
C HIS A 171 9.30 -21.28 1.68
N THR A 172 9.16 -22.58 1.43
CA THR A 172 9.34 -23.61 2.47
C THR A 172 10.75 -23.57 3.09
N LEU A 173 11.81 -23.35 2.31
CA LEU A 173 13.18 -23.40 2.81
C LEU A 173 13.56 -22.18 3.69
N PRO A 174 13.31 -20.92 3.26
CA PRO A 174 13.54 -19.77 4.13
C PRO A 174 12.72 -19.83 5.43
N ILE A 175 11.44 -20.20 5.33
CA ILE A 175 10.54 -20.33 6.49
C ILE A 175 11.03 -21.44 7.45
N ALA A 176 11.36 -22.62 6.94
CA ALA A 176 11.86 -23.74 7.76
C ALA A 176 13.20 -23.44 8.46
N ASN A 177 13.98 -22.49 7.93
CA ASN A 177 15.24 -22.04 8.53
C ASN A 177 15.09 -20.77 9.39
N GLY A 178 13.87 -20.28 9.61
CA GLY A 178 13.61 -19.07 10.38
C GLY A 178 14.24 -17.81 9.78
N LEU A 179 14.46 -17.80 8.46
CA LEU A 179 15.05 -16.68 7.75
C LEU A 179 13.97 -15.64 7.46
N VAL A 180 14.19 -14.42 7.93
CA VAL A 180 13.34 -13.25 7.64
C VAL A 180 13.70 -12.73 6.25
N GLU A 181 13.20 -13.39 5.21
CA GLU A 181 13.30 -12.86 3.84
C GLU A 181 11.99 -12.15 3.46
N LEU A 182 12.12 -10.90 3.02
CA LEU A 182 11.12 -10.23 2.20
C LEU A 182 10.92 -11.12 0.96
N CYS A 183 9.67 -11.41 0.56
CA CYS A 183 9.34 -12.48 -0.38
C CYS A 183 9.45 -13.90 0.21
N SER A 184 9.35 -14.07 1.52
CA SER A 184 9.13 -15.36 2.21
C SER A 184 8.41 -15.24 3.55
N ASN A 185 8.19 -14.02 4.04
CA ASN A 185 7.53 -13.78 5.32
C ASN A 185 6.04 -13.52 5.14
N PHE A 186 5.16 -14.47 5.47
CA PHE A 186 3.77 -14.12 5.78
C PHE A 186 3.76 -13.48 7.17
N THR A 187 3.82 -12.16 7.25
CA THR A 187 3.75 -11.45 8.54
C THR A 187 2.50 -11.90 9.32
N ALA A 188 2.62 -12.02 10.65
CA ALA A 188 1.59 -12.38 11.63
C ALA A 188 0.12 -12.18 11.14
N PRO A 189 -0.74 -13.21 11.24
CA PRO A 189 -0.76 -14.20 12.32
C PRO A 189 0.05 -15.49 12.09
N PHE A 190 0.87 -15.60 11.04
CA PHE A 190 1.56 -16.84 10.66
C PHE A 190 2.94 -17.07 11.30
N ASP A 191 3.14 -16.63 12.55
CA ASP A 191 4.39 -16.87 13.30
C ASP A 191 4.52 -18.31 13.83
N ASP A 192 3.74 -19.26 13.30
CA ASP A 192 3.87 -20.70 13.59
C ASP A 192 4.63 -21.42 12.47
N ASN A 193 5.25 -22.55 12.79
CA ASN A 193 5.96 -23.39 11.81
C ASN A 193 5.04 -23.76 10.64
N VAL A 194 5.33 -23.24 9.45
CA VAL A 194 4.68 -23.69 8.20
C VAL A 194 5.08 -25.13 7.92
N SER A 195 4.10 -26.00 7.75
CA SER A 195 4.25 -27.42 7.50
C SER A 195 3.73 -27.80 6.12
N LEU A 196 4.07 -29.01 5.64
CA LEU A 196 3.49 -29.58 4.42
C LEU A 196 1.95 -29.71 4.49
N GLY A 197 1.35 -29.57 5.67
CA GLY A 197 -0.10 -29.55 5.88
C GLY A 197 -0.76 -28.21 5.54
N ASP A 198 0.01 -27.16 5.25
CA ASP A 198 -0.51 -25.83 4.89
C ASP A 198 -0.58 -25.61 3.37
N ALA A 199 -0.15 -26.61 2.58
CA ALA A 199 -0.15 -26.60 1.12
C ALA A 199 -1.38 -27.30 0.49
N VAL A 200 -2.48 -27.44 1.23
CA VAL A 200 -3.74 -28.07 0.78
C VAL A 200 -4.79 -27.07 0.32
#